data_AF-A0A9D7CDA1-F1
#
_entry.id   AF-A0A9D7CDA1-F1
#
_cell.length_a   1.000
_cell.length_b   1.000
_cell.length_c   1.000
_cell.angle_alpha   90.00
_cell.angle_beta   90.00
_cell.angle_gamma   90.00
#
_symmetry.space_group_name_H-M   'P 1'
#
loop_
_entity.id
_entity.type
_entity.pdbx_description
1 polymer ?
#
loop_
_entity_poly.entity_id
_entity_poly.type
_entity_poly.pdbx_seq_one_letter_code
_entity_poly.pdbx_strand_id
1 'polypeptide(L)'
;MVNEEDHLRLQALRSGLEVGRALGAVERLDRELGGRLPYAYHDDFGFLTACPTNTGTGMRASVLIHLPGLVLTKEIAKVLAGLQTMGLTYRGLYGEGSEVVGNFFQISNQTTLGRTEEELADHLVRVVRHVIQREHEARRVLWRDAGYIIEDKLWRAYGTLRFARSLTFDEAMNYLSGVRLAVGLKLISGLSVYTLNKLLIFCQSAHLAYAEGRALTESEANVARARDVRQALEAEADPTA
;
A
#
# COMPACT_ATOMS: atom_id res chain seq x y z
N MET A 1 12.93 12.76 7.02
CA MET A 1 13.40 13.53 5.84
C MET A 1 13.73 14.93 6.28
N VAL A 2 14.66 15.59 5.61
CA VAL A 2 15.15 16.93 5.93
C VAL A 2 15.09 17.77 4.66
N ASN A 3 14.62 19.01 4.77
CA ASN A 3 14.46 19.96 3.65
C ASN A 3 13.57 19.40 2.52
N GLU A 4 12.38 18.91 2.87
CA GLU A 4 11.32 18.60 1.89
C GLU A 4 10.41 19.83 1.73
N GLU A 5 9.08 19.66 1.80
CA GLU A 5 8.12 20.76 1.85
C GLU A 5 8.27 21.55 3.17
N ASP A 6 8.50 20.83 4.27
CA ASP A 6 8.87 21.38 5.57
C ASP A 6 10.33 21.01 5.91
N HIS A 7 10.93 21.74 6.86
CA HIS A 7 12.31 21.49 7.29
C HIS A 7 12.53 20.05 7.78
N LEU A 8 11.55 19.50 8.51
CA LEU A 8 11.60 18.17 9.08
C LEU A 8 10.32 17.42 8.77
N ARG A 9 10.47 16.17 8.33
CA ARG A 9 9.37 15.21 8.24
C ARG A 9 9.78 13.89 8.87
N LEU A 10 9.26 13.64 10.07
CA LEU A 10 9.53 12.41 10.82
C LEU A 10 8.61 11.30 10.32
N GLN A 11 9.15 10.09 10.17
CA GLN A 11 8.38 8.97 9.62
C GLN A 11 8.78 7.66 10.31
N ALA A 12 7.77 6.90 10.72
CA ALA A 12 7.93 5.51 11.10
C ALA A 12 7.03 4.62 10.23
N LEU A 13 7.55 3.47 9.83
CA LEU A 13 6.82 2.45 9.08
C LEU A 13 6.77 1.15 9.88
N ARG A 14 5.59 0.53 9.90
CA ARG A 14 5.35 -0.78 10.53
C ARG A 14 4.51 -1.64 9.59
N SER A 15 4.76 -2.94 9.61
CA SER A 15 3.96 -3.92 8.87
C SER A 15 2.67 -4.22 9.62
N GLY A 16 1.58 -4.47 8.87
CA GLY A 16 0.26 -4.70 9.45
C GLY A 16 -0.41 -3.43 9.98
N LEU A 17 -1.47 -3.60 10.76
CA LEU A 17 -2.25 -2.49 11.32
C LEU A 17 -1.68 -2.04 12.67
N GLU A 18 -0.46 -1.50 12.64
CA GLU A 18 0.33 -1.15 13.84
C GLU A 18 0.51 0.37 13.99
N VAL A 19 -0.53 1.15 13.65
CA VAL A 19 -0.48 2.63 13.64
C VAL A 19 -0.06 3.20 14.99
N GLY A 20 -0.60 2.70 16.10
CA GLY A 20 -0.21 3.17 17.44
C GLY A 20 1.26 2.93 17.78
N ARG A 21 1.85 1.80 17.33
CA ARG A 21 3.29 1.55 17.51
C ARG A 21 4.15 2.40 16.59
N ALA A 22 3.65 2.74 15.40
CA ALA A 22 4.31 3.69 14.51
C ALA A 22 4.29 5.10 15.09
N LEU A 23 3.13 5.55 15.58
CA LEU A 23 2.96 6.85 16.25
C LEU A 23 3.91 6.97 17.46
N GLY A 24 3.87 6.02 18.38
CA GLY A 24 4.76 6.06 19.55
C GLY A 24 6.26 6.01 19.19
N ALA A 25 6.64 5.47 18.02
CA ALA A 25 8.02 5.55 17.54
C ALA A 25 8.37 6.95 17.01
N VAL A 26 7.46 7.60 16.30
CA VAL A 26 7.63 9.00 15.84
C VAL A 26 7.67 9.95 17.02
N GLU A 27 6.76 9.82 17.99
CA GLU A 27 6.71 10.70 19.18
C GLU A 27 7.99 10.63 20.02
N ARG A 28 8.60 9.45 20.14
CA ARG A 28 9.90 9.32 20.82
C ARG A 28 10.99 10.09 20.10
N LEU A 29 11.05 9.95 18.77
CA LEU A 29 11.99 10.68 17.94
C LEU A 29 11.74 12.19 17.99
N ASP A 30 10.47 12.59 17.93
CA ASP A 30 10.04 13.97 17.98
C ASP A 30 10.42 14.64 19.30
N ARG A 31 10.17 13.97 20.43
CA ARG A 31 10.58 14.47 21.76
C ARG A 31 12.10 14.59 21.90
N GLU A 32 12.86 13.64 21.37
CA GLU A 32 14.32 13.71 21.39
C GLU A 32 14.84 14.91 20.59
N LEU A 33 14.25 15.15 19.41
CA LEU A 33 14.62 16.26 18.55
C LEU A 33 14.16 17.61 19.10
N GLY A 34 12.93 17.71 19.59
CA GLY A 34 12.38 18.93 20.21
C GLY A 34 13.14 19.38 21.45
N GLY A 35 13.83 18.46 22.14
CA GLY A 35 14.77 18.80 23.22
C GLY A 35 16.08 19.45 22.76
N ARG A 36 16.38 19.43 21.44
CA ARG A 36 17.64 19.95 20.85
C ARG A 36 17.41 21.05 19.81
N LEU A 37 16.23 21.08 19.21
CA LEU A 37 15.87 21.98 18.11
C LEU A 37 14.51 22.61 18.40
N PRO A 38 14.40 23.95 18.43
CA PRO A 38 13.11 24.60 18.57
C PRO A 38 12.28 24.38 17.29
N TYR A 39 11.03 23.97 17.47
CA TYR A 39 10.06 23.89 16.38
C TYR A 39 9.28 25.19 16.25
N ALA A 40 8.95 25.55 15.01
CA ALA A 40 8.08 26.68 14.74
C ALA A 40 6.64 26.30 15.13
N TYR A 41 6.09 27.00 16.12
CA TYR A 41 4.78 26.70 16.71
C TYR A 41 4.01 27.99 16.98
N HIS A 42 2.69 27.92 16.86
CA HIS A 42 1.76 29.00 17.17
C HIS A 42 0.59 28.45 17.99
N ASP A 43 0.15 29.18 19.02
CA ASP A 43 -0.86 28.72 19.98
C ASP A 43 -2.19 28.30 19.30
N ASP A 44 -2.67 29.08 18.34
CA ASP A 44 -3.91 28.76 17.61
C ASP A 44 -3.76 27.79 16.43
N PHE A 45 -2.55 27.70 15.83
CA PHE A 45 -2.34 26.99 14.55
C PHE A 45 -1.48 25.73 14.68
N GLY A 46 -0.92 25.46 15.87
CA GLY A 46 -0.03 24.33 16.11
C GLY A 46 1.34 24.50 15.43
N PHE A 47 1.90 23.39 14.94
CA PHE A 47 3.17 23.41 14.22
C PHE A 47 3.02 24.15 12.88
N LEU A 48 3.87 25.15 12.67
CA LEU A 48 3.87 25.93 11.44
C LEU A 48 4.47 25.09 10.30
N THR A 49 3.77 25.06 9.18
CA THR A 49 4.09 24.24 8.00
C THR A 49 3.84 25.06 6.74
N ALA A 50 4.60 24.78 5.69
CA ALA A 50 4.35 25.34 4.36
C ALA A 50 3.08 24.74 3.71
N CYS A 51 2.62 23.57 4.18
CA CYS A 51 1.48 22.85 3.64
C CYS A 51 0.20 23.11 4.45
N PRO A 52 -0.84 23.77 3.89
CA PRO A 52 -2.10 23.98 4.62
C PRO A 52 -2.79 22.69 5.08
N THR A 53 -2.49 21.54 4.46
CA THR A 53 -3.07 20.24 4.85
C THR A 53 -2.40 19.62 6.09
N ASN A 54 -1.26 20.16 6.53
CA ASN A 54 -0.53 19.68 7.72
C ASN A 54 -0.74 20.60 8.95
N THR A 55 -1.42 21.74 8.82
CA THR A 55 -1.63 22.70 9.93
C THR A 55 -2.23 22.05 11.19
N GLY A 56 -1.76 22.44 12.38
CA GLY A 56 -2.15 21.85 13.66
C GLY A 56 -1.10 20.86 14.15
N THR A 57 -1.45 19.58 14.20
CA THR A 57 -0.53 18.52 14.67
C THR A 57 0.62 18.23 13.71
N GLY A 58 0.53 18.60 12.43
CA GLY A 58 1.51 18.13 11.42
C GLY A 58 1.40 16.63 11.10
N MET A 59 0.53 15.89 11.78
CA MET A 59 0.52 14.42 11.73
C MET A 59 -0.28 13.89 10.54
N ARG A 60 0.37 13.07 9.71
CA ARG A 60 -0.29 12.23 8.73
C ARG A 60 -0.15 10.74 9.08
N ALA A 61 -1.19 10.17 9.66
CA ALA A 61 -1.33 8.74 9.84
C ALA A 61 -1.90 8.10 8.57
N SER A 62 -1.33 6.99 8.11
CA SER A 62 -1.85 6.28 6.94
C SER A 62 -1.69 4.77 7.05
N VAL A 63 -2.58 4.04 6.37
CA VAL A 63 -2.51 2.59 6.20
C VAL A 63 -2.57 2.26 4.72
N LEU A 64 -1.58 1.49 4.25
CA LEU A 64 -1.62 0.86 2.93
C LEU A 64 -2.35 -0.48 3.05
N ILE A 65 -3.45 -0.65 2.31
CA ILE A 65 -4.33 -1.81 2.38
C ILE A 65 -4.63 -2.38 1.00
N HIS A 66 -4.72 -3.71 0.90
CA HIS A 66 -5.04 -4.43 -0.33
C HIS A 66 -6.50 -4.87 -0.31
N LEU A 67 -7.31 -4.37 -1.24
CA LEU A 67 -8.78 -4.52 -1.25
C LEU A 67 -9.33 -5.21 -2.52
N PRO A 68 -8.77 -6.35 -2.97
CA PRO A 68 -9.18 -7.00 -4.21
C PRO A 68 -10.61 -7.56 -4.13
N GLY A 69 -11.08 -8.00 -2.96
CA GLY A 69 -12.44 -8.51 -2.78
C GLY A 69 -13.47 -7.43 -3.11
N LEU A 70 -13.35 -6.26 -2.47
CA LEU A 70 -14.23 -5.11 -2.71
C LEU A 70 -14.19 -4.62 -4.16
N VAL A 71 -13.04 -4.65 -4.81
CA VAL A 71 -12.94 -4.27 -6.23
C VAL A 71 -13.65 -5.29 -7.12
N LEU A 72 -13.38 -6.58 -6.92
CA LEU A 72 -13.97 -7.63 -7.75
C LEU A 72 -15.48 -7.79 -7.55
N THR A 73 -15.99 -7.50 -6.35
CA THR A 73 -17.44 -7.43 -6.09
C THR A 73 -18.06 -6.08 -6.46
N LYS A 74 -17.29 -5.13 -7.00
CA LYS A 74 -17.73 -3.78 -7.37
C LYS A 74 -18.27 -2.93 -6.21
N GLU A 75 -17.91 -3.25 -4.98
CA GLU A 75 -18.33 -2.55 -3.76
C GLU A 75 -17.36 -1.42 -3.34
N ILE A 76 -16.18 -1.35 -3.97
CA ILE A 76 -15.11 -0.44 -3.57
C ILE A 76 -15.55 1.03 -3.57
N ALA A 77 -16.26 1.49 -4.59
CA ALA A 77 -16.68 2.90 -4.72
C ALA A 77 -17.54 3.35 -3.53
N LYS A 78 -18.44 2.49 -3.05
CA LYS A 78 -19.28 2.75 -1.88
C LYS A 78 -18.46 2.87 -0.59
N VAL A 79 -17.47 2.00 -0.41
CA VAL A 79 -16.56 2.06 0.75
C VAL A 79 -15.75 3.34 0.73
N LEU A 80 -15.18 3.70 -0.43
CA LEU A 80 -14.36 4.89 -0.61
C LEU A 80 -15.13 6.19 -0.39
N ALA A 81 -16.38 6.28 -0.86
CA ALA A 81 -17.26 7.40 -0.57
C ALA A 81 -17.55 7.52 0.94
N GLY A 82 -17.73 6.40 1.63
CA GLY A 82 -17.89 6.37 3.09
C GLY A 82 -16.65 6.83 3.87
N LEU A 83 -15.44 6.62 3.35
CA LEU A 83 -14.22 7.13 3.98
C LEU A 83 -14.18 8.66 3.98
N GLN A 84 -14.57 9.28 2.87
CA GLN A 84 -14.59 10.73 2.72
C GLN A 84 -15.59 11.39 3.66
N THR A 85 -16.79 10.81 3.83
CA THR A 85 -17.77 11.35 4.79
C THR A 85 -17.33 11.21 6.24
N MET A 86 -16.41 10.30 6.54
CA MET A 86 -15.79 10.15 7.85
C MET A 86 -14.57 11.07 8.05
N GLY A 87 -14.20 11.90 7.08
CA GLY A 87 -13.01 12.78 7.19
C GLY A 87 -11.68 12.04 6.98
N LEU A 88 -11.72 10.92 6.26
CA LEU A 88 -10.53 10.24 5.77
C LEU A 88 -10.40 10.44 4.26
N THR A 89 -9.17 10.49 3.78
CA THR A 89 -8.87 10.52 2.35
C THR A 89 -8.21 9.22 1.92
N TYR A 90 -8.27 8.93 0.63
CA TYR A 90 -7.64 7.76 0.04
C TYR A 90 -6.96 8.09 -1.27
N ARG A 91 -6.00 7.25 -1.66
CA ARG A 91 -5.40 7.25 -3.01
C ARG A 91 -4.92 5.85 -3.38
N GLY A 92 -4.79 5.57 -4.67
CA GLY A 92 -4.09 4.37 -5.14
C GLY A 92 -2.62 4.39 -4.77
N LEU A 93 -2.01 3.21 -4.58
CA LEU A 93 -0.55 3.10 -4.47
C LEU A 93 0.14 3.45 -5.78
N TYR A 94 -0.43 2.96 -6.89
CA TYR A 94 0.01 3.17 -8.26
C TYR A 94 -1.18 3.55 -9.14
N GLY A 95 -0.89 4.23 -10.24
CA GLY A 95 -1.87 4.82 -11.15
C GLY A 95 -1.88 6.35 -11.05
N GLU A 96 -2.39 7.01 -12.08
CA GLU A 96 -2.61 8.46 -12.10
C GLU A 96 -4.09 8.78 -11.86
N GLY A 97 -4.35 9.87 -11.14
CA GLY A 97 -5.71 10.32 -10.84
C GLY A 97 -6.51 9.30 -10.02
N SER A 98 -7.60 8.78 -10.60
CA SER A 98 -8.53 7.84 -9.96
C SER A 98 -8.25 6.37 -10.28
N GLU A 99 -7.32 6.06 -11.19
CA GLU A 99 -6.98 4.67 -11.48
C GLU A 99 -6.14 4.06 -10.35
N VAL A 100 -6.52 2.86 -9.93
CA VAL A 100 -5.82 2.12 -8.89
C VAL A 100 -5.34 0.81 -9.45
N VAL A 101 -4.03 0.72 -9.70
CA VAL A 101 -3.40 -0.50 -10.23
C VAL A 101 -3.03 -1.42 -9.07
N GLY A 102 -3.38 -2.71 -9.19
CA GLY A 102 -3.04 -3.73 -8.18
C GLY A 102 -3.88 -3.71 -6.90
N ASN A 103 -5.01 -2.97 -6.87
CA ASN A 103 -5.97 -2.95 -5.76
C ASN A 103 -5.38 -2.54 -4.39
N PHE A 104 -4.32 -1.72 -4.40
CA PHE A 104 -3.72 -1.15 -3.20
C PHE A 104 -4.18 0.29 -2.99
N PHE A 105 -4.67 0.57 -1.79
CA PHE A 105 -5.18 1.86 -1.38
C PHE A 105 -4.43 2.35 -0.15
N GLN A 106 -4.00 3.59 -0.16
CA GLN A 106 -3.55 4.28 1.04
C GLN A 106 -4.71 5.08 1.62
N ILE A 107 -5.11 4.76 2.84
CA ILE A 107 -6.13 5.50 3.61
C ILE A 107 -5.42 6.35 4.65
N SER A 108 -5.77 7.62 4.78
CA SER A 108 -5.13 8.55 5.72
C SER A 108 -6.11 9.58 6.30
N ASN A 109 -5.74 10.22 7.42
CA ASN A 109 -6.51 11.35 7.94
C ASN A 109 -6.45 12.54 6.96
N GLN A 110 -7.58 13.22 6.81
CA GLN A 110 -7.65 14.45 6.00
C GLN A 110 -7.40 15.70 6.85
N THR A 111 -7.89 15.71 8.10
CA THR A 111 -7.75 16.83 9.03
C THR A 111 -6.63 16.59 10.02
N THR A 112 -5.93 17.67 10.36
CA THR A 112 -4.75 17.71 11.23
C THR A 112 -4.86 18.75 12.35
N LEU A 113 -5.76 19.74 12.20
CA LEU A 113 -6.06 20.78 13.19
C LEU A 113 -7.30 20.44 14.03
N GLY A 114 -7.27 20.78 15.32
CA GLY A 114 -8.41 20.67 16.23
C GLY A 114 -8.67 19.26 16.79
N ARG A 115 -7.72 18.34 16.62
CA ARG A 115 -7.71 16.99 17.20
C ARG A 115 -6.29 16.62 17.60
N THR A 116 -6.16 15.76 18.60
CA THR A 116 -4.87 15.19 19.01
C THR A 116 -4.40 14.12 18.02
N GLU A 117 -3.09 13.89 17.99
CA GLU A 117 -2.44 12.83 17.22
C GLU A 117 -3.02 11.45 17.54
N GLU A 118 -3.26 11.18 18.82
CA GLU A 118 -3.85 9.92 19.29
C GLU A 118 -5.29 9.75 18.81
N GLU A 119 -6.13 10.79 18.89
CA GLU A 119 -7.50 10.75 18.38
C GLU A 119 -7.55 10.49 16.87
N LEU A 120 -6.65 11.11 16.11
CA LEU A 120 -6.52 10.92 14.67
C LEU A 120 -6.08 9.50 14.33
N ALA A 121 -5.09 8.97 15.04
CA ALA A 121 -4.59 7.61 14.86
C ALA A 121 -5.67 6.56 15.23
N ASP A 122 -6.33 6.73 16.37
CA ASP A 122 -7.40 5.83 16.82
C ASP A 122 -8.59 5.86 15.88
N HIS A 123 -8.98 7.04 15.40
CA HIS A 123 -10.04 7.17 14.41
C HIS A 123 -9.70 6.43 13.11
N LEU A 124 -8.48 6.61 12.58
CA LEU A 124 -8.01 5.90 11.39
C LEU A 124 -8.07 4.38 11.61
N VAL A 125 -7.53 3.88 12.73
CA VAL A 125 -7.53 2.44 13.04
C VAL A 125 -8.95 1.88 13.14
N ARG A 126 -9.89 2.59 13.77
CA ARG A 126 -11.29 2.16 13.86
C ARG A 126 -11.92 2.00 12.48
N VAL A 127 -11.78 3.00 11.61
CA VAL A 127 -12.37 2.94 10.26
C VAL A 127 -11.68 1.87 9.40
N VAL A 128 -10.36 1.77 9.45
CA VAL A 128 -9.61 0.75 8.69
C VAL A 128 -10.00 -0.67 9.13
N ARG A 129 -10.25 -0.92 10.42
CA ARG A 129 -10.78 -2.22 10.89
C ARG A 129 -12.12 -2.56 10.24
N HIS A 130 -13.00 -1.57 10.10
CA HIS A 130 -14.28 -1.77 9.40
C HIS A 130 -14.06 -2.08 7.91
N VAL A 131 -13.14 -1.39 7.24
CA VAL A 131 -12.79 -1.68 5.83
C VAL A 131 -12.24 -3.11 5.69
N ILE A 132 -11.38 -3.56 6.62
CA ILE A 132 -10.86 -4.93 6.64
C ILE A 132 -12.00 -5.95 6.75
N GLN A 133 -12.99 -5.70 7.63
CA GLN A 133 -14.16 -6.56 7.77
C GLN A 133 -14.96 -6.64 6.47
N ARG A 134 -15.20 -5.50 5.82
CA ARG A 134 -15.90 -5.42 4.53
C ARG A 134 -15.16 -6.16 3.41
N GLU A 135 -13.83 -6.07 3.39
CA GLU A 135 -12.99 -6.84 2.46
C GLU A 135 -13.09 -8.35 2.70
N HIS A 136 -13.06 -8.80 3.95
CA HIS A 136 -13.26 -10.22 4.27
C HIS A 136 -14.63 -10.73 3.84
N GLU A 137 -15.69 -9.93 4.05
CA GLU A 137 -17.04 -10.27 3.61
C GLU A 137 -17.13 -10.33 2.08
N ALA A 138 -16.55 -9.36 1.37
CA ALA A 138 -16.51 -9.35 -0.08
C ALA A 138 -15.79 -10.58 -0.65
N ARG A 139 -14.66 -10.99 -0.06
CA ARG A 139 -13.96 -12.25 -0.43
C ARG A 139 -14.84 -13.48 -0.23
N ARG A 140 -15.61 -13.54 0.85
CA ARG A 140 -16.53 -14.66 1.13
C ARG A 140 -17.67 -14.72 0.10
N VAL A 141 -18.28 -13.59 -0.23
CA VAL A 141 -19.33 -13.48 -1.25
C VAL A 141 -18.78 -13.91 -2.61
N LEU A 142 -17.62 -13.40 -2.97
CA LEU A 142 -16.93 -13.71 -4.22
C LEU A 142 -16.61 -15.21 -4.35
N TRP A 143 -16.17 -15.86 -3.26
CA TRP A 143 -15.94 -17.30 -3.24
C TRP A 143 -17.23 -18.12 -3.33
N ARG A 144 -18.28 -17.70 -2.62
CA ARG A 144 -19.59 -18.37 -2.63
C ARG A 144 -20.25 -18.32 -4.00
N ASP A 145 -20.26 -17.16 -4.65
CA ASP A 145 -21.06 -16.93 -5.85
C ASP A 145 -20.30 -17.26 -7.15
N ALA A 146 -18.96 -17.16 -7.13
CA ALA A 146 -18.13 -17.28 -8.32
C ALA A 146 -16.80 -18.02 -8.07
N GLY A 147 -16.75 -18.92 -7.08
CA GLY A 147 -15.52 -19.60 -6.65
C GLY A 147 -14.68 -20.18 -7.79
N TYR A 148 -15.27 -20.98 -8.68
CA TYR A 148 -14.55 -21.61 -9.79
C TYR A 148 -13.98 -20.58 -10.80
N ILE A 149 -14.71 -19.49 -11.06
CA ILE A 149 -14.28 -18.43 -11.99
C ILE A 149 -13.08 -17.69 -11.40
N ILE A 150 -13.17 -17.38 -10.11
CA ILE A 150 -12.12 -16.68 -9.39
C ILE A 150 -10.89 -17.56 -9.27
N GLU A 151 -11.06 -18.83 -8.91
CA GLU A 151 -9.96 -19.77 -8.82
C GLU A 151 -9.20 -19.89 -10.14
N ASP A 152 -9.89 -20.11 -11.27
CA ASP A 152 -9.27 -20.15 -12.60
C ASP A 152 -8.55 -18.83 -12.92
N LYS A 153 -9.18 -17.68 -12.67
CA LYS A 153 -8.57 -16.36 -12.88
C LYS A 153 -7.29 -16.17 -12.07
N LEU A 154 -7.28 -16.63 -10.81
CA LEU A 154 -6.13 -16.51 -9.92
C LEU A 154 -4.98 -17.44 -10.32
N TRP A 155 -5.29 -18.67 -10.75
CA TRP A 155 -4.30 -19.60 -11.29
C TRP A 155 -3.73 -19.12 -12.62
N ARG A 156 -4.53 -18.51 -13.50
CA ARG A 156 -4.04 -17.86 -14.73
C ARG A 156 -3.08 -16.72 -14.42
N ALA A 157 -3.41 -15.86 -13.46
CA ALA A 157 -2.50 -14.80 -13.03
C ALA A 157 -1.16 -15.37 -12.55
N TYR A 158 -1.20 -16.44 -11.75
CA TYR A 158 0.02 -17.11 -11.29
C TYR A 158 0.82 -17.75 -12.43
N GLY A 159 0.16 -18.47 -13.33
CA GLY A 159 0.79 -19.07 -14.50
C GLY A 159 1.44 -18.03 -15.41
N THR A 160 0.76 -16.91 -15.68
CA THR A 160 1.34 -15.81 -16.45
C THR A 160 2.59 -15.27 -15.77
N LEU A 161 2.57 -14.99 -14.47
CA LEU A 161 3.76 -14.51 -13.75
C LEU A 161 4.91 -15.53 -13.75
N ARG A 162 4.61 -16.83 -13.71
CA ARG A 162 5.61 -17.92 -13.72
C ARG A 162 6.24 -18.17 -15.10
N PHE A 163 5.59 -17.81 -16.20
CA PHE A 163 6.05 -18.23 -17.53
C PHE A 163 6.16 -17.10 -18.58
N ALA A 164 5.54 -15.94 -18.36
CA ALA A 164 5.60 -14.82 -19.30
C ALA A 164 7.05 -14.40 -19.57
N ARG A 165 7.35 -14.02 -20.82
CA ARG A 165 8.69 -13.52 -21.25
C ARG A 165 8.76 -12.02 -21.41
N SER A 166 7.60 -11.36 -21.36
CA SER A 166 7.43 -9.91 -21.32
C SER A 166 6.24 -9.64 -20.41
N LEU A 167 6.36 -8.65 -19.53
CA LEU A 167 5.28 -8.18 -18.66
C LEU A 167 5.32 -6.67 -18.61
N THR A 168 4.22 -6.01 -18.98
CA THR A 168 4.07 -4.58 -18.70
C THR A 168 3.99 -4.33 -17.19
N PHE A 169 4.15 -3.08 -16.78
CA PHE A 169 3.98 -2.72 -15.36
C PHE A 169 2.57 -3.02 -14.87
N ASP A 170 1.54 -2.65 -15.63
CA ASP A 170 0.14 -2.83 -15.25
C ASP A 170 -0.26 -4.31 -15.18
N GLU A 171 0.21 -5.12 -16.13
CA GLU A 171 0.03 -6.58 -16.08
C GLU A 171 0.65 -7.16 -14.82
N ALA A 172 1.90 -6.81 -14.53
CA ALA A 172 2.60 -7.31 -13.35
C ALA A 172 1.86 -6.92 -12.06
N MET A 173 1.46 -5.66 -11.90
CA MET A 173 0.71 -5.21 -10.72
C MET A 173 -0.65 -5.91 -10.59
N ASN A 174 -1.38 -6.08 -11.69
CA ASN A 174 -2.68 -6.74 -11.69
C ASN A 174 -2.57 -8.23 -11.34
N TYR A 175 -1.61 -8.93 -11.94
CA TYR A 175 -1.40 -10.35 -11.66
C TYR A 175 -0.82 -10.57 -10.26
N LEU A 176 0.12 -9.74 -9.79
CA LEU A 176 0.66 -9.83 -8.42
C LEU A 176 -0.44 -9.59 -7.38
N SER A 177 -1.35 -8.65 -7.65
CA SER A 177 -2.55 -8.48 -6.82
C SER A 177 -3.42 -9.73 -6.80
N GLY A 178 -3.61 -10.38 -7.95
CA GLY A 178 -4.34 -11.66 -8.03
C GLY A 178 -3.67 -12.75 -7.20
N VAL A 179 -2.39 -13.01 -7.43
CA VAL A 179 -1.64 -14.04 -6.68
C VAL A 179 -1.64 -13.74 -5.18
N ARG A 180 -1.54 -12.47 -4.77
CA ARG A 180 -1.67 -12.08 -3.37
C ARG A 180 -3.04 -12.43 -2.78
N LEU A 181 -4.13 -12.22 -3.53
CA LEU A 181 -5.45 -12.69 -3.12
C LEU A 181 -5.48 -14.22 -3.01
N ALA A 182 -4.90 -14.94 -3.97
CA ALA A 182 -4.84 -16.41 -3.98
C ALA A 182 -4.12 -16.97 -2.75
N VAL A 183 -2.97 -16.39 -2.37
CA VAL A 183 -2.25 -16.72 -1.13
C VAL A 183 -3.11 -16.41 0.09
N GLY A 184 -3.79 -15.26 0.12
CA GLY A 184 -4.70 -14.89 1.20
C GLY A 184 -5.93 -15.81 1.34
N LEU A 185 -6.38 -16.42 0.24
CA LEU A 185 -7.44 -17.43 0.19
C LEU A 185 -6.92 -18.87 0.42
N LYS A 186 -5.61 -19.03 0.59
CA LYS A 186 -4.92 -20.33 0.73
C LYS A 186 -5.07 -21.26 -0.49
N LEU A 187 -5.29 -20.70 -1.68
CA LEU A 187 -5.33 -21.46 -2.94
C LEU A 187 -3.93 -21.78 -3.47
N ILE A 188 -3.00 -20.84 -3.27
CA ILE A 188 -1.58 -21.00 -3.62
C ILE A 188 -0.79 -20.97 -2.32
N SER A 189 -0.07 -22.05 -2.05
CA SER A 189 0.85 -22.19 -0.91
C SER A 189 2.31 -22.06 -1.39
N GLY A 190 3.24 -21.90 -0.43
CA GLY A 190 4.67 -21.78 -0.71
C GLY A 190 5.17 -20.38 -1.03
N LEU A 191 4.29 -19.44 -1.40
CA LEU A 191 4.66 -18.05 -1.65
C LEU A 191 4.45 -17.18 -0.40
N SER A 192 5.45 -16.35 -0.09
CA SER A 192 5.36 -15.39 0.99
C SER A 192 4.72 -14.07 0.53
N VAL A 193 3.91 -13.49 1.40
CA VAL A 193 3.41 -12.11 1.23
C VAL A 193 4.57 -11.11 1.08
N TYR A 194 5.71 -11.38 1.73
CA TYR A 194 6.89 -10.55 1.66
C TYR A 194 7.43 -10.47 0.23
N THR A 195 7.61 -11.60 -0.45
CA THR A 195 8.12 -11.65 -1.83
C THR A 195 7.16 -10.99 -2.81
N LEU A 196 5.85 -11.21 -2.65
CA LEU A 196 4.86 -10.50 -3.47
C LEU A 196 4.94 -8.98 -3.27
N ASN A 197 5.06 -8.50 -2.02
CA ASN A 197 5.23 -7.08 -1.73
C ASN A 197 6.55 -6.53 -2.29
N LYS A 198 7.63 -7.31 -2.23
CA LYS A 198 8.93 -6.97 -2.83
C LYS A 198 8.79 -6.78 -4.34
N LEU A 199 8.13 -7.71 -5.02
CA LEU A 199 7.89 -7.62 -6.46
C LEU A 199 7.08 -6.38 -6.86
N LEU A 200 6.12 -5.94 -6.04
CA LEU A 200 5.39 -4.68 -6.31
C LEU A 200 6.30 -3.45 -6.38
N ILE A 201 7.46 -3.47 -5.73
CA ILE A 201 8.42 -2.35 -5.71
C ILE A 201 9.48 -2.54 -6.80
N PHE A 202 10.17 -3.68 -6.76
CA PHE A 202 11.36 -3.89 -7.60
C PHE A 202 11.04 -4.16 -9.08
N CYS A 203 9.77 -4.41 -9.43
CA CYS A 203 9.33 -4.50 -10.82
C CYS A 203 9.13 -3.13 -11.49
N GLN A 204 9.29 -2.01 -10.79
CA GLN A 204 9.19 -0.69 -11.41
C GLN A 204 10.41 -0.39 -12.30
N SER A 205 10.20 0.36 -13.38
CA SER A 205 11.21 0.59 -14.43
C SER A 205 12.54 1.14 -13.90
N ALA A 206 12.51 2.07 -12.94
CA ALA A 206 13.73 2.63 -12.35
C ALA A 206 14.54 1.60 -11.55
N HIS A 207 13.86 0.71 -10.80
CA HIS A 207 14.51 -0.36 -10.05
C HIS A 207 15.13 -1.40 -10.99
N LEU A 208 14.44 -1.73 -12.08
CA LEU A 208 14.96 -2.64 -13.12
C LEU A 208 16.19 -2.04 -13.81
N ALA A 209 16.14 -0.76 -14.19
CA ALA A 209 17.27 -0.07 -14.80
C ALA A 209 18.47 -0.01 -13.85
N TYR A 210 18.23 0.23 -12.56
CA TYR A 210 19.28 0.20 -11.54
C TYR A 210 19.90 -1.20 -11.41
N ALA A 211 19.09 -2.26 -11.36
CA ALA A 211 19.56 -3.64 -11.27
C ALA A 211 20.38 -4.08 -12.50
N GLU A 212 20.01 -3.58 -13.68
CA GLU A 212 20.74 -3.81 -14.95
C GLU A 212 21.98 -2.90 -15.11
N GLY A 213 22.16 -1.90 -14.24
CA GLY A 213 23.27 -0.95 -14.33
C GLY A 213 23.22 -0.02 -15.55
N ARG A 214 22.07 0.08 -16.23
CA ARG A 214 21.88 0.91 -17.44
C ARG A 214 20.43 1.35 -17.60
N ALA A 215 20.22 2.40 -18.38
CA ALA A 215 18.88 2.75 -18.84
C ALA A 215 18.28 1.62 -19.70
N LEU A 216 16.99 1.38 -19.53
CA LEU A 216 16.21 0.39 -20.27
C LEU A 216 15.14 1.13 -21.07
N THR A 217 14.94 0.72 -22.32
CA THR A 217 13.72 1.01 -23.06
C THR A 217 12.52 0.31 -22.41
N GLU A 218 11.30 0.71 -22.77
CA GLU A 218 10.08 0.08 -22.22
C GLU A 218 10.02 -1.43 -22.52
N SER A 219 10.38 -1.84 -23.74
CA SER A 219 10.39 -3.26 -24.13
C SER A 219 11.43 -4.05 -23.33
N GLU A 220 12.64 -3.51 -23.15
CA GLU A 220 13.68 -4.13 -22.34
C GLU A 220 13.25 -4.23 -20.87
N ALA A 221 12.63 -3.18 -20.32
CA ALA A 221 12.07 -3.20 -18.97
C ALA A 221 10.97 -4.26 -18.82
N ASN A 222 10.12 -4.46 -19.83
CA ASN A 222 9.09 -5.50 -19.79
C ASN A 222 9.68 -6.92 -19.78
N VAL A 223 10.75 -7.15 -20.53
CA VAL A 223 11.47 -8.45 -20.53
C VAL A 223 12.22 -8.67 -19.21
N ALA A 224 12.92 -7.65 -18.71
CA ALA A 224 13.61 -7.69 -17.42
C ALA A 224 12.62 -7.95 -16.27
N ARG A 225 11.49 -7.23 -16.25
CA ARG A 225 10.40 -7.44 -15.28
C ARG A 225 9.91 -8.88 -15.28
N ALA A 226 9.62 -9.42 -16.46
CA ALA A 226 9.17 -10.81 -16.57
C ALA A 226 10.22 -11.79 -16.04
N ARG A 227 11.50 -11.56 -16.34
CA ARG A 227 12.60 -12.40 -15.81
C ARG A 227 12.67 -12.35 -14.28
N ASP A 228 12.69 -11.16 -13.70
CA ASP A 228 12.89 -10.97 -12.26
C ASP A 228 11.71 -11.50 -11.45
N VAL A 229 10.48 -11.32 -11.96
CA VAL A 229 9.26 -11.93 -11.39
C VAL A 229 9.38 -13.45 -11.39
N ARG A 230 9.73 -14.08 -12.52
CA ARG A 230 9.84 -15.54 -12.61
C ARG A 230 10.87 -16.07 -11.62
N GLN A 231 12.06 -15.48 -11.60
CA GLN A 231 13.15 -15.91 -10.70
C GLN A 231 12.74 -15.80 -9.23
N ALA A 232 12.08 -14.71 -8.83
CA ALA A 232 11.61 -14.55 -7.47
C ALA A 232 10.54 -15.59 -7.08
N LEU A 233 9.61 -15.91 -7.99
CA LEU A 233 8.58 -16.91 -7.74
C LEU A 233 9.12 -18.35 -7.78
N GLU A 234 10.14 -18.63 -8.60
CA GLU A 234 10.83 -19.93 -8.63
C GLU A 234 11.60 -20.19 -7.34
N ALA A 235 12.33 -19.18 -6.84
CA ALA A 235 13.12 -19.30 -5.62
C ALA A 235 12.30 -19.60 -4.36
N GLU A 236 11.03 -19.18 -4.30
CA GLU A 236 10.13 -19.54 -3.18
C GLU A 236 9.33 -20.82 -3.42
N ALA A 237 9.10 -21.20 -4.67
CA ALA A 237 8.34 -22.41 -5.00
C ALA A 237 9.17 -23.70 -4.86
N ASP A 238 10.50 -23.60 -4.74
CA ASP A 238 11.41 -24.72 -4.52
C ASP A 238 11.87 -24.75 -3.05
N PRO A 239 11.36 -25.67 -2.20
CA PRO A 239 11.83 -25.81 -0.82
C PRO A 239 13.25 -26.39 -0.70
N THR A 240 13.92 -26.71 -1.83
CA THR A 240 15.22 -27.38 -1.88
C THR A 240 16.37 -26.55 -2.48
N ALA A 241 16.19 -25.23 -2.68
CA ALA A 241 17.25 -24.30 -3.07
C ALA A 241 17.92 -23.62 -1.86
#